data_AF-A0A7H8V8V9-F1
#
_entry.id   AF-A0A7H8V8V9-F1
#
_cell.length_a   1.000
_cell.length_b   1.000
_cell.length_c   1.000
_cell.angle_alpha   90.00
_cell.angle_beta   90.00
_cell.angle_gamma   90.00
#
_symmetry.space_group_name_H-M   'P 1'
#
loop_
_entity.id
_entity.type
_entity.pdbx_description
1 polymer ?
#
loop_
_entity_poly.entity_id
_entity_poly.type
_entity_poly.pdbx_seq_one_letter_code
_entity_poly.pdbx_strand_id
1 'polypeptide(L)'
;MVIMELKFKETNKTFHKIVEVEGEKYLLDMTTVSPKTYFWGALPNEITAKMLKLDKRDTSFEGLSPTMSKTLGIAIGVVIGGAGYRLVTNSFISYDISHNFPFKLGLFVLFIVLAYVIFWFIVLGGRYRVYQKLSNKESKYQITFKRSRSQRQLKLYRLLPFVFAVFLGCFGFYTFIDNGTEGSILIISCLLLLGFFSLILGMLPLRESYEKQDIIFEKIEKL
;
A
#
# COMPACT_ATOMS: atom_id res chain seq x y z
N MET A 1 -16.00 25.10 20.64
CA MET A 1 -15.81 23.78 19.99
C MET A 1 -14.40 23.35 20.35
N VAL A 2 -14.22 22.36 21.23
CA VAL A 2 -12.88 21.86 21.57
C VAL A 2 -12.39 21.08 20.36
N ILE A 3 -11.38 21.61 19.67
CA ILE A 3 -10.75 20.90 18.55
C ILE A 3 -9.90 19.79 19.20
N MET A 4 -10.40 18.56 19.17
CA MET A 4 -9.61 17.40 19.59
C MET A 4 -8.44 17.24 18.60
N GLU A 5 -7.22 17.50 19.06
CA GLU A 5 -6.03 17.36 18.24
C GLU A 5 -5.55 15.90 18.21
N LEU A 6 -5.53 15.30 17.02
CA LEU A 6 -4.85 14.03 16.77
C LEU A 6 -3.34 14.24 16.68
N LYS A 7 -2.57 13.45 17.44
CA LYS A 7 -1.12 13.35 17.27
C LYS A 7 -0.75 12.03 16.61
N PHE A 8 -0.11 12.10 15.45
CA PHE A 8 0.41 10.92 14.75
C PHE A 8 1.86 10.67 15.14
N LYS A 9 2.16 9.43 15.53
CA LYS A 9 3.52 8.93 15.77
C LYS A 9 3.84 7.80 14.80
N GLU A 10 5.11 7.71 14.41
CA GLU A 10 5.60 6.61 13.59
C GLU A 10 5.63 5.30 14.40
N THR A 11 5.52 4.18 13.69
CA THR A 11 5.53 2.85 14.28
C THR A 11 6.49 1.94 13.54
N ASN A 12 6.94 0.91 14.25
CA ASN A 12 7.83 -0.09 13.70
C ASN A 12 7.14 -1.04 12.68
N LYS A 13 5.87 -0.79 12.35
CA LYS A 13 5.06 -1.54 11.39
C LYS A 13 4.68 -0.68 10.19
N THR A 14 5.18 -1.03 9.01
CA THR A 14 5.04 -0.26 7.75
C THR A 14 3.62 0.21 7.41
N PHE A 15 2.59 -0.56 7.76
CA PHE A 15 1.19 -0.25 7.43
C PHE A 15 0.35 0.26 8.59
N HIS A 16 0.95 0.48 9.75
CA HIS A 16 0.24 1.00 10.91
C HIS A 16 0.77 2.39 11.24
N LYS A 17 0.04 3.15 12.05
CA LYS A 17 0.54 4.37 12.72
C LYS A 17 0.03 4.42 14.15
N ILE A 18 0.76 5.08 15.03
CA ILE A 18 0.27 5.35 16.38
C ILE A 18 -0.48 6.68 16.35
N VAL A 19 -1.67 6.70 16.96
CA VAL A 19 -2.53 7.87 17.07
C VAL A 19 -2.83 8.11 18.54
N GLU A 20 -2.55 9.33 19.01
CA GLU A 20 -2.85 9.76 20.38
C GLU A 20 -3.96 10.81 20.36
N VAL A 21 -5.00 10.58 21.17
CA VAL A 21 -6.16 11.47 21.36
C VAL A 21 -6.49 11.51 22.85
N GLU A 22 -6.54 12.70 23.43
CA GLU A 22 -6.92 12.90 24.84
C GLU A 22 -6.12 12.04 25.83
N GLY A 23 -4.85 11.75 25.51
CA GLY A 23 -3.98 10.92 26.33
C GLY A 23 -4.25 9.42 26.24
N GLU A 24 -5.15 8.97 25.36
CA GLU A 24 -5.32 7.58 24.95
C GLU A 24 -4.50 7.29 23.69
N LYS A 25 -4.03 6.04 23.56
CA LYS A 25 -3.14 5.61 22.49
C LYS A 25 -3.80 4.51 21.66
N TYR A 26 -3.72 4.65 20.35
CA TYR A 26 -4.31 3.71 19.40
C TYR A 26 -3.30 3.33 18.32
N LEU A 27 -3.37 2.08 17.88
CA LEU A 27 -2.67 1.57 16.71
C LEU A 27 -3.64 1.60 15.52
N LEU A 28 -3.46 2.57 14.64
CA LEU A 28 -4.23 2.76 13.41
C LEU A 28 -3.74 1.80 12.33
N ASP A 29 -4.64 1.02 11.72
CA ASP A 29 -4.33 0.19 10.55
C ASP A 29 -4.70 0.95 9.25
N MET A 30 -3.68 1.44 8.55
CA MET A 30 -3.81 2.22 7.32
C MET A 30 -4.41 1.40 6.17
N THR A 31 -4.28 0.07 6.21
CA THR A 31 -4.82 -0.80 5.15
C THR A 31 -6.32 -1.02 5.28
N THR A 32 -6.94 -0.64 6.41
CA THR A 32 -8.39 -0.74 6.64
C THR A 32 -9.16 0.51 6.25
N VAL A 33 -8.48 1.55 5.77
CA VAL A 33 -9.11 2.80 5.34
C VAL A 33 -10.18 2.54 4.29
N SER A 34 -11.34 3.14 4.49
CA SER A 34 -12.54 3.07 3.66
C SER A 34 -13.12 4.48 3.47
N PRO A 35 -13.67 4.82 2.30
CA PRO A 35 -13.72 4.00 1.08
C PRO A 35 -12.38 3.97 0.33
N LYS A 36 -12.13 2.90 -0.42
CA LYS A 36 -10.86 2.72 -1.17
C LYS A 36 -10.65 3.76 -2.27
N THR A 37 -11.72 4.42 -2.73
CA THR A 37 -11.66 5.54 -3.66
C THR A 37 -10.86 6.71 -3.11
N TYR A 38 -10.74 6.84 -1.78
CA TYR A 38 -9.85 7.81 -1.15
C TYR A 38 -8.41 7.69 -1.66
N PHE A 39 -7.92 6.46 -1.84
CA PHE A 39 -6.57 6.19 -2.35
C PHE A 39 -6.40 6.52 -3.85
N TRP A 40 -7.50 6.71 -4.58
CA TRP A 40 -7.51 7.06 -6.01
C TRP A 40 -7.81 8.54 -6.28
N GLY A 41 -7.89 9.38 -5.24
CA GLY A 41 -7.99 10.84 -5.40
C GLY A 41 -9.37 11.39 -5.21
N ALA A 42 -10.34 10.52 -4.94
CA ALA A 42 -11.62 10.96 -4.43
C ALA A 42 -11.46 11.50 -3.00
N LEU A 43 -12.12 12.61 -2.70
CA LEU A 43 -12.34 13.08 -1.34
C LEU A 43 -13.78 12.73 -0.95
N PRO A 44 -14.03 11.48 -0.48
CA PRO A 44 -15.34 11.09 0.00
C PRO A 44 -15.71 11.93 1.23
N ASN A 45 -17.00 12.05 1.51
CA ASN A 45 -17.49 12.86 2.63
C ASN A 45 -17.04 12.31 3.99
N GLU A 46 -16.90 11.00 4.07
CA GLU A 46 -16.50 10.26 5.26
C GLU A 46 -15.38 9.27 4.92
N ILE A 47 -14.34 9.27 5.75
CA ILE A 47 -13.21 8.35 5.66
C ILE A 47 -13.08 7.66 7.01
N THR A 48 -13.16 6.34 7.02
CA THR A 48 -13.07 5.53 8.24
C THR A 48 -11.86 4.63 8.20
N ALA A 49 -11.28 4.35 9.36
CA ALA A 49 -10.18 3.41 9.50
C ALA A 49 -10.30 2.67 10.83
N LYS A 50 -9.90 1.41 10.86
CA LYS A 50 -9.91 0.59 12.07
C LYS A 50 -8.64 0.81 12.86
N MET A 51 -8.76 0.76 14.17
CA MET A 51 -7.66 0.90 15.10
C MET A 51 -7.83 -0.01 16.31
N LEU A 52 -6.73 -0.28 17.00
CA LEU A 52 -6.67 -1.08 18.21
C LEU A 52 -6.20 -0.20 19.36
N LYS A 53 -6.79 -0.34 20.55
CA LYS A 53 -6.43 0.49 21.69
C LYS A 53 -5.24 -0.09 22.43
N LEU A 54 -4.11 0.61 22.36
CA LEU A 54 -2.89 0.25 23.07
C LEU A 54 -2.91 0.73 24.52
N ASP A 55 -2.21 0.02 25.41
CA ASP A 55 -1.88 0.55 26.73
C ASP A 55 -0.97 1.80 26.58
N LYS A 56 -1.19 2.81 27.42
CA LYS A 56 -0.42 4.06 27.43
C LYS A 56 1.07 3.81 27.65
N ARG A 57 1.42 2.75 28.41
CA ARG A 57 2.80 2.38 28.71
C ARG A 57 3.42 1.45 27.67
N ASP A 58 2.65 0.92 26.71
CA ASP A 58 3.16 -0.01 25.73
C ASP A 58 3.95 0.71 24.62
N THR A 59 5.26 0.46 24.58
CA THR A 59 6.20 0.99 23.59
C THR A 59 6.57 -0.03 22.52
N SER A 60 5.98 -1.23 22.53
CA SER A 60 6.34 -2.34 21.64
C SER A 60 6.15 -2.06 20.13
N PHE A 61 5.31 -1.06 19.81
CA PHE A 61 5.05 -0.58 18.45
C PHE A 61 5.72 0.75 18.13
N GLU A 62 6.39 1.39 19.09
CA GLU A 62 7.10 2.65 18.84
C GLU A 62 8.41 2.42 18.09
N GLY A 63 8.85 3.47 17.40
CA GLY A 63 10.09 3.48 16.62
C GLY A 63 9.85 3.43 15.11
N LEU A 64 10.92 3.56 14.34
CA LEU A 64 10.88 3.44 12.89
C LEU A 64 10.77 1.96 12.49
N SER A 65 10.00 1.66 11.45
CA SER A 65 9.97 0.30 10.91
C SER A 65 11.37 -0.11 10.48
N PRO A 66 11.85 -1.31 10.84
CA PRO A 66 13.18 -1.75 10.44
C PRO A 66 13.25 -1.77 8.92
N THR A 67 14.03 -0.85 8.36
CA THR A 67 14.32 -0.83 6.93
C THR A 67 15.20 -2.02 6.64
N MET A 68 14.73 -2.93 5.78
CA MET A 68 15.57 -4.00 5.26
C MET A 68 16.86 -3.38 4.70
N SER A 69 18.02 -3.93 5.05
CA SER A 69 19.27 -3.36 4.55
C SER A 69 19.25 -3.37 3.01
N LYS A 70 19.73 -2.29 2.40
CA LYS A 70 19.71 -2.12 0.94
C LYS A 70 20.27 -3.35 0.22
N THR A 71 21.35 -3.92 0.77
CA THR A 71 22.02 -5.12 0.26
C THR A 71 21.13 -6.37 0.31
N LEU A 72 20.42 -6.60 1.42
CA LEU A 72 19.52 -7.76 1.54
C LEU A 72 18.32 -7.62 0.58
N GLY A 73 17.77 -6.42 0.47
CA GLY A 73 16.67 -6.12 -0.45
C GLY A 73 17.06 -6.35 -1.91
N ILE A 74 18.25 -5.90 -2.30
CA ILE A 74 18.80 -6.15 -3.64
C ILE A 74 19.01 -7.66 -3.87
N ALA A 75 19.61 -8.37 -2.91
CA ALA A 75 19.86 -9.81 -3.05
C ALA A 75 18.55 -10.62 -3.23
N ILE A 76 17.54 -10.33 -2.40
CA ILE A 76 16.21 -10.97 -2.52
C ILE A 76 15.56 -10.60 -3.86
N GLY A 77 15.65 -9.34 -4.28
CA GLY A 77 15.13 -8.86 -5.56
C GLY A 77 15.78 -9.56 -6.75
N VAL A 78 17.10 -9.78 -6.74
CA VAL A 78 17.84 -10.47 -7.80
C VAL A 78 17.47 -11.96 -7.86
N VAL A 79 17.36 -12.64 -6.73
CA VAL A 79 17.01 -14.07 -6.70
C VAL A 79 15.57 -14.27 -7.19
N ILE A 80 14.61 -13.49 -6.68
CA ILE A 80 13.21 -13.57 -7.09
C ILE A 80 13.06 -13.16 -8.56
N GLY A 81 13.72 -12.07 -8.97
CA GLY A 81 13.71 -11.58 -10.34
C GLY A 81 14.29 -12.60 -11.32
N GLY A 82 15.43 -13.22 -10.99
CA GLY A 82 16.08 -14.22 -11.83
C GLY A 82 15.30 -15.54 -11.93
N ALA A 83 14.74 -16.02 -10.82
CA ALA A 83 13.89 -17.21 -10.82
C ALA A 83 12.59 -16.97 -11.59
N GLY A 84 11.94 -15.82 -11.34
CA GLY A 84 10.76 -15.39 -12.09
C GLY A 84 11.05 -15.27 -13.58
N TYR A 85 12.19 -14.69 -13.95
CA TYR A 85 12.60 -14.54 -15.35
C TYR A 85 12.72 -15.89 -16.04
N ARG A 86 13.44 -16.86 -15.44
CA ARG A 86 13.53 -18.22 -16.03
C ARG A 86 12.16 -18.86 -16.24
N LEU A 87 11.25 -18.74 -15.28
CA LEU A 87 9.91 -19.33 -15.40
C LEU A 87 9.09 -18.66 -16.51
N VAL A 88 9.11 -17.33 -16.57
CA VAL A 88 8.38 -16.55 -17.57
C VAL A 88 8.96 -16.81 -18.96
N THR A 89 10.27 -16.67 -19.14
CA THR A 89 10.92 -16.85 -20.45
C THR A 89 10.78 -18.28 -20.97
N ASN A 90 10.91 -19.29 -20.11
CA ASN A 90 10.64 -20.69 -20.51
C ASN A 90 9.19 -20.87 -20.98
N SER A 91 8.24 -20.18 -20.36
CA SER A 91 6.83 -20.22 -20.77
C SER A 91 6.62 -19.49 -22.11
N PHE A 92 7.28 -18.34 -22.35
CA PHE A 92 7.18 -17.61 -23.62
C PHE A 92 7.69 -18.45 -24.79
N ILE A 93 8.84 -19.11 -24.61
CA ILE A 93 9.45 -19.96 -25.63
C ILE A 93 8.60 -21.21 -25.89
N SER A 94 8.08 -21.84 -24.85
CA SER A 94 7.34 -23.11 -24.98
C SER A 94 5.97 -22.95 -25.64
N TYR A 95 5.34 -21.77 -25.52
CA TYR A 95 3.96 -21.52 -25.96
C TYR A 95 3.84 -20.53 -27.14
N ASP A 96 4.96 -20.09 -27.73
CA ASP A 96 5.03 -19.07 -28.80
C ASP A 96 4.19 -17.81 -28.51
N ILE A 97 4.16 -17.40 -27.22
CA ILE A 97 3.35 -16.28 -26.71
C ILE A 97 3.78 -14.95 -27.34
N SER A 98 5.06 -14.86 -27.74
CA SER A 98 5.68 -13.66 -28.28
C SER A 98 5.00 -13.16 -29.56
N HIS A 99 4.43 -14.05 -30.38
CA HIS A 99 3.76 -13.64 -31.62
C HIS A 99 2.26 -13.33 -31.44
N ASN A 100 1.67 -13.68 -30.30
CA ASN A 100 0.22 -13.65 -30.11
C ASN A 100 -0.22 -12.52 -29.17
N PHE A 101 -0.63 -11.39 -29.75
CA PHE A 101 -1.06 -10.18 -29.02
C PHE A 101 -2.09 -10.43 -27.90
N PRO A 102 -3.19 -11.17 -28.09
CA PRO A 102 -4.14 -11.44 -27.00
C PRO A 102 -3.53 -12.24 -25.85
N PHE A 103 -2.59 -13.16 -26.11
CA PHE A 103 -1.88 -13.85 -25.03
C PHE A 103 -0.95 -12.91 -24.27
N LYS A 104 -0.24 -12.01 -24.96
CA LYS A 104 0.55 -10.95 -24.31
C LYS A 104 -0.32 -10.09 -23.40
N LEU A 105 -1.46 -9.61 -23.91
CA LEU A 105 -2.39 -8.79 -23.14
C LEU A 105 -2.90 -9.55 -21.90
N GLY A 106 -3.33 -10.80 -22.08
CA GLY A 106 -3.82 -11.63 -20.98
C GLY A 106 -2.76 -11.88 -19.91
N LEU A 107 -1.52 -12.13 -20.32
CA LEU A 107 -0.40 -12.35 -19.42
C LEU A 107 0.03 -11.06 -18.69
N PHE A 108 -0.03 -9.91 -19.37
CA PHE A 108 0.18 -8.62 -18.73
C PHE A 108 -0.85 -8.37 -17.63
N VAL A 109 -2.14 -8.58 -17.91
CA VAL A 109 -3.22 -8.47 -16.92
C VAL A 109 -3.04 -9.47 -15.77
N LEU A 110 -2.64 -10.71 -16.08
CA LEU A 110 -2.36 -11.73 -15.06
C LEU A 110 -1.29 -11.25 -14.06
N PHE A 111 -0.23 -10.59 -14.53
CA PHE A 111 0.82 -10.06 -13.65
C PHE A 111 0.34 -8.86 -12.82
N ILE A 112 -0.61 -8.05 -13.32
CA ILE A 112 -1.27 -7.01 -12.51
C ILE A 112 -2.02 -7.65 -11.35
N VAL A 113 -2.81 -8.70 -11.64
CA VAL A 113 -3.57 -9.44 -10.62
C VAL A 113 -2.61 -10.10 -9.62
N LEU A 114 -1.53 -10.71 -10.11
CA LEU A 114 -0.51 -11.34 -9.27
C LEU A 114 0.14 -10.33 -8.32
N ALA A 115 0.52 -9.15 -8.81
CA ALA A 115 1.08 -8.08 -7.98
C ALA A 115 0.12 -7.67 -6.86
N TYR A 116 -1.17 -7.54 -7.18
CA TYR A 116 -2.20 -7.21 -6.18
C TYR A 116 -2.39 -8.33 -5.14
N VAL A 117 -2.41 -9.60 -5.57
CA VAL A 117 -2.51 -10.76 -4.67
C VAL A 117 -1.29 -10.84 -3.74
N ILE A 118 -0.08 -10.64 -4.26
CA ILE A 118 1.14 -10.60 -3.44
C ILE A 118 1.05 -9.47 -2.41
N PHE A 119 0.62 -8.26 -2.81
CA PHE A 119 0.37 -7.16 -1.89
C PHE A 119 -0.64 -7.55 -0.80
N TRP A 120 -1.74 -8.21 -1.16
CA TRP A 120 -2.75 -8.67 -0.22
C TRP A 120 -2.16 -9.63 0.82
N PHE A 121 -1.34 -10.59 0.41
CA PHE A 121 -0.65 -11.50 1.32
C PHE A 121 0.33 -10.78 2.25
N ILE A 122 1.06 -9.78 1.73
CA ILE A 122 1.96 -8.94 2.54
C ILE A 122 1.18 -8.20 3.62
N VAL A 123 0.04 -7.59 3.28
CA VAL A 123 -0.85 -6.92 4.25
C VAL A 123 -1.41 -7.90 5.27
N LEU A 124 -1.90 -9.05 4.82
CA LEU A 124 -2.46 -10.09 5.68
C LEU A 124 -1.42 -10.57 6.71
N GLY A 125 -0.21 -10.88 6.26
CA GLY A 125 0.90 -11.27 7.13
C GLY A 125 1.31 -10.16 8.11
N GLY A 126 1.30 -8.90 7.65
CA GLY A 126 1.54 -7.73 8.49
C GLY A 126 0.54 -7.61 9.63
N ARG A 127 -0.75 -7.73 9.31
CA ARG A 127 -1.86 -7.71 10.29
C ARG A 127 -1.76 -8.88 11.27
N TYR A 128 -1.51 -10.09 10.77
CA TYR A 128 -1.40 -11.28 11.61
C TYR A 128 -0.30 -11.11 12.68
N ARG A 129 0.86 -10.59 12.30
CA ARG A 129 1.97 -10.31 13.25
C ARG A 129 1.63 -9.26 14.31
N VAL A 130 0.74 -8.31 13.99
CA VAL A 130 0.25 -7.31 14.96
C VAL A 130 -0.75 -7.97 15.89
N TYR A 131 -1.75 -8.69 15.36
CA TYR A 131 -2.76 -9.38 16.17
C TYR A 131 -2.17 -10.40 17.13
N GLN A 132 -1.13 -11.14 16.72
CA GLN A 132 -0.43 -12.07 17.61
C GLN A 132 0.21 -11.37 18.80
N LYS A 133 0.71 -10.14 18.63
CA LYS A 133 1.36 -9.37 19.69
C LYS A 133 0.36 -8.69 20.63
N LEU A 134 -0.77 -8.20 20.12
CA LEU A 134 -1.75 -7.46 20.92
C LEU A 134 -2.60 -8.35 21.84
N SER A 135 -2.53 -9.68 21.71
CA SER A 135 -3.46 -10.63 22.35
C SER A 135 -4.93 -10.34 21.98
N ASN A 136 -5.77 -11.37 22.02
CA ASN A 136 -7.16 -11.32 21.52
C ASN A 136 -8.12 -10.43 22.35
N LYS A 137 -7.59 -9.54 23.21
CA LYS A 137 -8.33 -8.80 24.24
C LYS A 137 -8.47 -7.31 23.99
N GLU A 138 -7.79 -6.74 23.00
CA GLU A 138 -7.91 -5.30 22.74
C GLU A 138 -9.21 -4.96 22.00
N SER A 139 -9.92 -3.97 22.56
CA SER A 139 -11.11 -3.38 21.97
C SER A 139 -10.78 -2.77 20.61
N LYS A 140 -11.51 -3.21 19.58
CA LYS A 140 -11.46 -2.63 18.24
C LYS A 140 -12.17 -1.29 18.28
N TYR A 141 -11.57 -0.30 17.65
CA TYR A 141 -12.16 1.01 17.47
C TYR A 141 -12.13 1.38 15.99
N GLN A 142 -12.95 2.36 15.64
CA GLN A 142 -12.99 2.97 14.34
C GLN A 142 -12.81 4.48 14.51
N ILE A 143 -11.84 5.04 13.79
CA ILE A 143 -11.67 6.48 13.64
C ILE A 143 -12.41 6.94 12.39
N THR A 144 -13.16 8.03 12.51
CA THR A 144 -13.90 8.63 11.40
C THR A 144 -13.41 10.06 11.17
N PHE A 145 -13.15 10.37 9.91
CA PHE A 145 -12.77 11.68 9.42
C PHE A 145 -13.83 12.20 8.46
N LYS A 146 -14.11 13.50 8.53
CA LYS A 146 -14.95 14.21 7.57
C LYS A 146 -14.13 15.04 6.60
N ARG A 147 -14.67 15.21 5.41
CA ARG A 147 -14.09 16.09 4.40
C ARG A 147 -14.07 17.55 4.87
N SER A 148 -12.94 18.23 4.71
CA SER A 148 -12.82 19.67 4.93
C SER A 148 -13.40 20.47 3.77
N ARG A 149 -13.93 21.67 4.08
CA ARG A 149 -14.53 22.60 3.09
C ARG A 149 -13.47 23.31 2.24
N SER A 150 -12.23 23.39 2.74
CA SER A 150 -11.10 24.03 2.07
C SER A 150 -10.54 23.07 1.02
N GLN A 151 -10.81 23.32 -0.26
CA GLN A 151 -10.27 22.52 -1.34
C GLN A 151 -8.79 22.84 -1.57
N ARG A 152 -7.92 21.87 -1.28
CA ARG A 152 -6.65 21.74 -2.00
C ARG A 152 -6.45 20.28 -2.34
N GLN A 153 -6.49 19.99 -3.65
CA GLN A 153 -6.17 18.65 -4.18
C GLN A 153 -4.89 18.13 -3.53
N LEU A 154 -4.98 16.95 -2.92
CA LEU A 154 -3.88 16.25 -2.27
C LEU A 154 -2.67 16.18 -3.22
N LYS A 155 -1.57 16.86 -2.88
CA LYS A 155 -0.34 16.91 -3.71
C LYS A 155 0.20 15.53 -4.11
N LEU A 156 -0.12 14.49 -3.34
CA LEU A 156 0.28 13.11 -3.61
C LEU A 156 -0.32 12.57 -4.94
N TYR A 157 -1.50 13.05 -5.36
CA TYR A 157 -2.09 12.68 -6.65
C TYR A 157 -1.36 13.24 -7.86
N ARG A 158 -0.47 14.21 -7.68
CA ARG A 158 0.37 14.70 -8.78
C ARG A 158 1.35 13.61 -9.27
N LEU A 159 1.72 12.65 -8.42
CA LEU A 159 2.62 11.55 -8.77
C LEU A 159 1.89 10.36 -9.42
N LEU A 160 0.59 10.21 -9.16
CA LEU A 160 -0.22 9.13 -9.73
C LEU A 160 -0.21 9.09 -11.28
N PRO A 161 -0.38 10.21 -12.02
CA PRO A 161 -0.29 10.19 -13.48
C PRO A 161 1.12 9.86 -13.98
N PHE A 162 2.18 10.21 -13.23
CA PHE A 162 3.55 9.85 -13.60
C PHE A 162 3.77 8.34 -13.51
N VAL A 163 3.32 7.71 -12.42
CA VAL A 163 3.42 6.24 -12.27
C VAL A 163 2.58 5.53 -13.33
N PHE A 164 1.38 6.04 -13.62
CA PHE A 164 0.53 5.48 -14.67
C PHE A 164 1.18 5.59 -16.06
N ALA A 165 1.84 6.71 -16.36
CA ALA A 165 2.58 6.89 -17.60
C ALA A 165 3.76 5.91 -17.73
N VAL A 166 4.54 5.71 -16.67
CA VAL A 166 5.62 4.70 -16.66
C VAL A 166 5.07 3.30 -16.89
N PHE A 167 3.95 2.97 -16.23
CA PHE A 167 3.30 1.67 -16.39
C PHE A 167 2.80 1.43 -17.82
N LEU A 168 2.16 2.42 -18.44
CA LEU A 168 1.76 2.37 -19.85
C LEU A 168 2.97 2.27 -20.79
N GLY A 169 4.07 2.95 -20.47
CA GLY A 169 5.34 2.81 -21.20
C GLY A 169 5.85 1.37 -21.17
N CYS A 170 5.86 0.74 -20.00
CA CYS A 170 6.25 -0.67 -19.86
C CYS A 170 5.34 -1.61 -20.66
N PHE A 171 4.03 -1.36 -20.69
CA PHE A 171 3.09 -2.10 -21.54
C PHE A 171 3.41 -1.94 -23.03
N GLY A 172 3.69 -0.71 -23.48
CA GLY A 172 4.10 -0.43 -24.86
C GLY A 172 5.37 -1.18 -25.26
N PHE A 173 6.42 -1.12 -24.44
CA PHE A 173 7.67 -1.85 -24.71
C PHE A 173 7.46 -3.37 -24.69
N TYR A 174 6.64 -3.88 -23.75
CA TYR A 174 6.33 -5.30 -23.66
C TYR A 174 5.61 -5.83 -24.91
N THR A 175 4.71 -5.04 -25.51
CA THR A 175 3.98 -5.46 -26.71
C THR A 175 4.79 -5.34 -28.00
N PHE A 176 5.74 -4.41 -28.07
CA PHE A 176 6.55 -4.14 -29.27
C PHE A 176 7.78 -5.05 -29.44
N ILE A 177 8.21 -5.71 -28.36
CA ILE A 177 9.39 -6.57 -28.41
C ILE A 177 8.95 -8.02 -28.58
N ASP A 178 9.67 -8.77 -29.43
CA ASP A 178 9.39 -10.19 -29.75
C ASP A 178 10.62 -11.12 -29.55
N ASN A 179 11.63 -10.66 -28.80
CA ASN A 179 12.94 -11.34 -28.70
C ASN A 179 13.18 -12.05 -27.36
N GLY A 180 12.13 -12.25 -26.55
CA GLY A 180 12.22 -12.90 -25.24
C GLY A 180 12.61 -11.99 -24.07
N THR A 181 13.06 -10.75 -24.31
CA THR A 181 13.27 -9.75 -23.23
C THR A 181 11.96 -9.22 -22.64
N GLU A 182 10.84 -9.50 -23.28
CA GLU A 182 9.47 -9.22 -22.83
C GLU A 182 9.21 -9.75 -21.41
N GLY A 183 9.71 -10.94 -21.09
CA GLY A 183 9.56 -11.54 -19.77
C GLY A 183 10.20 -10.70 -18.65
N SER A 184 11.35 -10.08 -18.94
CA SER A 184 12.00 -9.14 -18.00
C SER A 184 11.15 -7.90 -17.76
N ILE A 185 10.60 -7.32 -18.83
CA ILE A 185 9.75 -6.12 -18.75
C ILE A 185 8.50 -6.40 -17.93
N LEU A 186 7.91 -7.58 -18.11
CA LEU A 186 6.74 -8.01 -17.35
C LEU A 186 7.03 -8.13 -15.85
N ILE A 187 8.17 -8.72 -15.49
CA ILE A 187 8.59 -8.85 -14.08
C ILE A 187 8.87 -7.48 -13.46
N ILE A 188 9.58 -6.60 -14.18
CA ILE A 188 9.84 -5.23 -13.75
C ILE A 188 8.51 -4.49 -13.53
N SER A 189 7.56 -4.63 -14.46
CA SER A 189 6.22 -4.03 -14.36
C SER A 189 5.46 -4.51 -13.13
N CYS A 190 5.54 -5.81 -12.82
CA CYS A 190 4.93 -6.40 -11.63
C CYS A 190 5.57 -5.90 -10.34
N LEU A 191 6.90 -5.78 -10.27
CA LEU A 191 7.60 -5.20 -9.12
C LEU A 191 7.27 -3.72 -8.92
N LEU A 192 7.18 -2.94 -10.00
CA LEU A 192 6.75 -1.53 -9.96
C LEU A 192 5.32 -1.41 -9.41
N LEU A 193 4.39 -2.24 -9.89
CA LEU A 193 3.02 -2.29 -9.39
C LEU A 193 2.93 -2.70 -7.92
N LEU A 194 3.72 -3.69 -7.50
CA LEU A 194 3.77 -4.11 -6.10
C LEU A 194 4.22 -2.96 -5.19
N GLY A 195 5.26 -2.23 -5.60
CA GLY A 195 5.71 -1.02 -4.91
C GLY A 195 4.62 0.05 -4.87
N PHE A 196 3.95 0.29 -6.00
CA PHE A 196 2.85 1.25 -6.09
C PHE A 196 1.68 0.91 -5.16
N PHE A 197 1.20 -0.35 -5.18
CA PHE A 197 0.16 -0.80 -4.26
C PHE A 197 0.59 -0.67 -2.80
N SER A 198 1.86 -0.95 -2.49
CA SER A 198 2.39 -0.80 -1.13
C SER A 198 2.41 0.66 -0.66
N LEU A 199 2.84 1.59 -1.52
CA LEU A 199 2.84 3.03 -1.22
C LEU A 199 1.42 3.57 -1.08
N ILE A 200 0.55 3.27 -2.05
CA ILE A 200 -0.79 3.83 -2.13
C ILE A 200 -1.75 3.18 -1.15
N LEU A 201 -1.87 1.85 -1.11
CA LEU A 201 -2.87 1.19 -0.26
C LEU A 201 -2.35 0.90 1.15
N GLY A 202 -1.02 0.84 1.31
CA GLY A 202 -0.38 0.50 2.58
C GLY A 202 0.07 1.70 3.41
N MET A 203 0.58 2.75 2.78
CA MET A 203 1.29 3.84 3.49
C MET A 203 0.71 5.24 3.26
N LEU A 204 -0.40 5.38 2.51
CA LEU A 204 -0.92 6.71 2.15
C LEU A 204 -1.10 7.57 3.42
N PRO A 205 -0.58 8.80 3.45
CA PRO A 205 -0.48 9.55 4.68
C PRO A 205 -1.83 10.21 5.02
N LEU A 206 -2.72 9.47 5.69
CA LEU A 206 -3.84 10.06 6.45
C LEU A 206 -3.33 11.21 7.33
N ARG A 207 -2.13 11.04 7.91
CA ARG A 207 -1.40 12.07 8.63
C ARG A 207 -1.22 13.35 7.80
N GLU A 208 -0.65 13.28 6.60
CA GLU A 208 -0.44 14.48 5.77
C GLU A 208 -1.76 15.14 5.39
N SER A 209 -2.80 14.33 5.18
CA SER A 209 -4.12 14.82 4.79
C SER A 209 -4.81 15.54 5.96
N TYR A 210 -4.60 15.06 7.18
CA TYR A 210 -5.03 15.72 8.41
C TYR A 210 -4.20 16.98 8.70
N GLU A 211 -2.87 16.92 8.58
CA GLU A 211 -1.97 18.08 8.80
C GLU A 211 -2.22 19.21 7.78
N LYS A 212 -2.57 18.87 6.53
CA LYS A 212 -2.95 19.86 5.50
C LYS A 212 -4.40 20.35 5.63
N GLN A 213 -5.14 19.86 6.63
CA GLN A 213 -6.55 20.16 6.87
C GLN A 213 -7.48 19.81 5.71
N ASP A 214 -7.13 18.80 4.90
CA ASP A 214 -8.00 18.26 3.84
C ASP A 214 -9.10 17.38 4.45
N ILE A 215 -8.79 16.75 5.59
CA ILE A 215 -9.71 15.95 6.39
C ILE A 215 -9.71 16.45 7.84
N ILE A 216 -10.88 16.38 8.48
CA ILE A 216 -11.09 16.84 9.85
C ILE A 216 -11.47 15.62 10.68
N PHE A 217 -10.88 15.52 11.86
CA PHE A 217 -11.27 14.50 12.84
C PHE A 217 -12.72 14.70 13.26
N GLU A 218 -13.52 13.64 13.22
CA GLU A 218 -14.89 13.70 13.71
C GLU A 218 -15.06 12.96 15.03
N LYS A 219 -14.74 11.66 15.05
CA LYS A 219 -15.00 10.81 16.20
C LYS A 219 -14.20 9.51 16.20
N ILE A 220 -14.13 8.91 17.39
CA ILE A 220 -13.66 7.55 17.63
C ILE A 220 -14.83 6.75 18.21
N GLU A 221 -15.14 5.61 17.60
CA GLU A 221 -16.21 4.71 18.05
C GLU A 221 -15.65 3.33 18.35
N LYS A 222 -16.21 2.64 19.34
CA LYS A 222 -15.86 1.25 19.64
C LYS A 222 -16.66 0.32 18.71
N LEU A 223 -15.97 -0.65 18.10
CA LEU A 223 -16.55 -1.67 17.22
C LEU A 223 -17.02 -2.91 18.01
#